data_AF-A0AAV5JRS6-F1
#
_entry.id   AF-A0AAV5JRS6-F1
#
_cell.length_a   1.000
_cell.length_b   1.000
_cell.length_c   1.000
_cell.angle_alpha   90.00
_cell.angle_beta   90.00
_cell.angle_gamma   90.00
#
_symmetry.space_group_name_H-M   'P 1'
#
loop_
_entity.id
_entity.type
_entity.pdbx_description
1 polymer ?
#
loop_
_entity_poly.entity_id
_entity_poly.type
_entity_poly.pdbx_seq_one_letter_code
_entity_poly.pdbx_strand_id
1 'polypeptide(L)'
;MFSFLWLQALAKTLTVPQLAYLREQFTLLGPNKNGFISMQNYKTAVTRNSTDAMKESRVVDYVNMIGSLQYRKLDFEEFCAAAISVHQLEGMDTWEQHARRAYELFEKDGNRPIMIEELASELGLSPSVPVHVVLQDWIRHADGKLSFLGFVRLLHGVSSRTFQKVQIGAQQ
;
A
#
# COMPACT_ATOMS: atom_id res chain seq x y z
N MET A 1 -7.27 -6.06 8.07
CA MET A 1 -8.42 -5.97 7.11
C MET A 1 -8.73 -4.50 6.79
N PHE A 2 -8.54 -3.58 7.74
CA PHE A 2 -8.55 -2.14 7.47
C PHE A 2 -7.36 -1.70 6.58
N SER A 3 -6.19 -2.34 6.74
CA SER A 3 -4.90 -1.92 6.16
C SER A 3 -4.74 -1.81 4.64
N PHE A 4 -5.70 -2.29 3.84
CA PHE A 4 -5.54 -2.31 2.37
C PHE A 4 -6.56 -1.46 1.61
N LEU A 5 -7.63 -1.01 2.28
CA LEU A 5 -8.78 -0.39 1.62
C LEU A 5 -8.42 0.97 1.00
N TRP A 6 -7.51 1.73 1.61
CA TRP A 6 -7.07 3.02 1.08
C TRP A 6 -6.15 2.88 -0.14
N LEU A 7 -5.27 1.87 -0.17
CA LEU A 7 -4.45 1.57 -1.34
C LEU A 7 -5.30 1.07 -2.51
N GLN A 8 -6.33 0.27 -2.23
CA GLN A 8 -7.31 -0.13 -3.24
C GLN A 8 -8.08 1.08 -3.79
N ALA A 9 -8.49 2.01 -2.93
CA ALA A 9 -9.15 3.23 -3.36
C ALA A 9 -8.24 4.08 -4.27
N LEU A 10 -6.94 4.17 -3.95
CA LEU A 10 -5.96 4.84 -4.82
C LEU A 10 -5.76 4.11 -6.15
N ALA A 11 -5.62 2.79 -6.14
CA ALA A 11 -5.45 1.98 -7.35
C ALA A 11 -6.65 2.12 -8.31
N LYS A 12 -7.86 2.34 -7.79
CA LYS A 12 -9.07 2.61 -8.60
C LYS A 12 -9.05 3.95 -9.33
N THR A 13 -8.12 4.85 -8.99
CA THR A 13 -7.97 6.14 -9.68
C THR A 13 -6.98 6.09 -10.84
N LEU A 14 -6.29 4.96 -11.04
CA LEU A 14 -5.33 4.80 -12.12
C LEU A 14 -5.98 5.04 -13.49
N THR A 15 -5.20 5.64 -14.38
CA THR A 15 -5.62 5.86 -15.77
C THR A 15 -5.74 4.53 -16.52
N VAL A 16 -6.50 4.53 -17.62
CA VAL A 16 -6.67 3.34 -18.47
C VAL A 16 -5.32 2.74 -18.92
N PRO A 17 -4.31 3.52 -19.36
CA PRO A 17 -2.99 2.97 -19.71
C PRO A 17 -2.26 2.33 -18.52
N GLN A 18 -2.32 2.94 -17.33
CA GLN A 18 -1.69 2.38 -16.12
C GLN A 18 -2.35 1.04 -15.72
N LEU A 19 -3.68 0.96 -15.79
CA LEU A 19 -4.42 -0.28 -15.53
C LEU A 19 -4.12 -1.36 -16.58
N ALA A 20 -4.03 -0.98 -17.85
CA ALA A 20 -3.66 -1.90 -18.93
C ALA A 20 -2.25 -2.48 -18.70
N TYR A 21 -1.28 -1.63 -18.35
CA TYR A 21 0.07 -2.07 -18.00
C TYR A 21 0.06 -3.06 -16.81
N LEU A 22 -0.63 -2.73 -15.71
CA LEU A 22 -0.74 -3.64 -14.57
C LEU A 22 -1.44 -4.95 -14.93
N ARG A 23 -2.42 -4.93 -15.84
CA ARG A 23 -3.09 -6.14 -16.34
C ARG A 23 -2.11 -7.04 -17.08
N GLU A 24 -1.26 -6.49 -17.94
CA GLU A 24 -0.22 -7.24 -18.62
C GLU A 24 0.77 -7.86 -17.62
N GLN A 25 1.24 -7.07 -16.64
CA GLN A 25 2.12 -7.57 -15.57
C GLN A 25 1.48 -8.71 -14.76
N PHE A 26 0.20 -8.55 -14.40
CA PHE A 26 -0.56 -9.59 -13.70
C PHE A 26 -0.65 -10.87 -14.52
N THR A 27 -0.92 -10.77 -15.83
CA THR A 27 -0.98 -11.92 -16.74
C THR A 27 0.38 -12.60 -16.87
N LEU A 28 1.50 -11.85 -16.89
CA LEU A 28 2.85 -12.41 -16.95
C LEU A 28 3.19 -13.26 -15.72
N LEU A 29 2.62 -12.94 -14.56
CA LEU A 29 2.76 -13.76 -13.36
C LEU A 29 1.98 -15.09 -13.46
N GLY A 30 1.03 -15.19 -14.39
CA GLY A 30 0.27 -16.42 -14.66
C GLY A 30 -0.75 -16.73 -13.56
N PRO A 31 -1.83 -15.95 -13.42
CA PRO A 31 -2.89 -16.24 -12.46
C PRO A 31 -3.51 -17.62 -12.71
N ASN A 32 -4.01 -18.24 -11.65
CA ASN A 32 -4.73 -19.50 -11.77
C ASN A 32 -6.11 -19.31 -12.43
N LYS A 33 -6.83 -20.40 -12.69
CA LYS A 33 -8.16 -20.39 -13.32
C LYS A 33 -9.21 -19.56 -12.56
N ASN A 34 -9.00 -19.33 -11.27
CA ASN A 34 -9.88 -18.52 -10.44
C ASN A 34 -9.48 -17.04 -10.43
N GLY A 35 -8.46 -16.64 -11.21
CA GLY A 35 -8.03 -15.25 -11.35
C GLY A 35 -7.09 -14.76 -10.24
N PHE A 36 -6.42 -15.65 -9.51
CA PHE A 36 -5.52 -15.26 -8.43
C PHE A 36 -4.05 -15.62 -8.73
N ILE A 37 -3.13 -14.75 -8.29
CA ILE A 37 -1.69 -15.01 -8.23
C ILE A 37 -1.27 -15.37 -6.79
N SER A 38 -0.23 -16.18 -6.67
CA SER A 38 0.40 -16.59 -5.41
C SER A 38 1.90 -16.38 -5.45
N MET A 39 2.57 -16.53 -4.31
CA MET A 39 4.04 -16.45 -4.28
C MET A 39 4.70 -17.51 -5.17
N GLN A 40 4.07 -18.67 -5.38
CA GLN A 40 4.55 -19.68 -6.32
C GLN A 40 4.47 -19.19 -7.78
N ASN A 41 3.43 -18.43 -8.13
CA ASN A 41 3.31 -17.80 -9.45
C ASN A 41 4.43 -16.79 -9.66
N TYR A 42 4.68 -15.93 -8.66
CA TYR A 42 5.77 -14.97 -8.67
C TYR A 42 7.15 -15.65 -8.81
N LYS A 43 7.43 -16.67 -8.01
CA LYS A 43 8.66 -17.46 -8.09
C LYS A 43 8.87 -18.05 -9.49
N THR A 44 7.83 -18.63 -10.07
CA THR A 44 7.88 -19.23 -11.40
C THR A 44 8.16 -18.18 -12.48
N ALA A 45 7.47 -17.05 -12.43
CA ALA A 45 7.63 -15.95 -13.37
C ALA A 45 9.02 -15.31 -13.29
N VAL A 46 9.53 -15.06 -12.08
CA VAL A 46 10.88 -14.52 -11.89
C VAL A 46 11.92 -15.50 -12.41
N THR A 47 11.83 -16.78 -12.03
CA THR A 47 12.80 -17.80 -12.47
C THR A 47 12.83 -17.92 -13.99
N ARG A 48 11.66 -17.90 -14.64
CA ARG A 48 11.55 -17.98 -16.11
C ARG A 48 12.15 -16.76 -16.81
N ASN A 49 11.99 -15.58 -16.25
CA ASN A 49 12.43 -14.32 -16.85
C ASN A 49 13.75 -13.79 -16.24
N SER A 50 14.50 -14.64 -15.52
CA SER A 50 15.72 -14.23 -14.84
C SER A 50 16.84 -13.96 -15.85
N THR A 51 17.40 -12.76 -15.78
CA THR A 51 18.63 -12.40 -16.49
C THR A 51 19.85 -13.01 -15.80
N ASP A 52 20.98 -13.07 -16.50
CA ASP A 52 22.21 -13.62 -15.91
C ASP A 52 22.70 -12.78 -14.73
N ALA A 53 22.57 -11.45 -14.81
CA ALA A 53 22.83 -10.55 -13.68
C ALA A 53 21.98 -10.88 -12.43
N MET A 54 20.69 -11.24 -12.60
CA MET A 54 19.82 -11.61 -11.48
C MET A 54 20.21 -12.95 -10.83
N LYS A 55 20.76 -13.88 -11.62
CA LYS A 55 21.27 -15.16 -11.11
C LYS A 55 22.56 -14.95 -10.32
N GLU A 56 23.48 -14.15 -10.86
CA GLU A 56 24.73 -13.78 -10.17
C GLU A 56 24.47 -13.01 -8.89
N SER A 57 23.46 -12.13 -8.87
CA SER A 57 23.09 -11.32 -7.70
C SER A 57 22.25 -12.08 -6.66
N ARG A 58 22.03 -13.40 -6.84
CA ARG A 58 21.26 -14.28 -5.93
C ARG A 58 19.81 -13.85 -5.71
N VAL A 59 19.24 -13.02 -6.59
CA VAL A 59 17.83 -12.62 -6.51
C VAL A 59 16.92 -13.83 -6.67
N VAL A 60 17.30 -14.77 -7.55
CA VAL A 60 16.57 -16.02 -7.75
C VAL A 60 16.57 -16.89 -6.49
N ASP A 61 17.70 -16.96 -5.77
CA ASP A 61 17.80 -17.71 -4.51
C ASP A 61 16.88 -17.10 -3.44
N TYR A 62 16.88 -15.77 -3.34
CA TYR A 62 16.00 -15.06 -2.40
C TYR A 62 14.53 -15.33 -2.71
N VAL A 63 14.13 -15.21 -3.99
CA VAL A 63 12.77 -15.50 -4.44
C VAL A 63 12.41 -16.97 -4.18
N ASN A 64 13.36 -17.89 -4.33
CA ASN A 64 13.16 -19.30 -4.00
C ASN A 64 12.92 -19.53 -2.51
N MET A 65 13.64 -18.80 -1.64
CA MET A 65 13.50 -18.86 -0.18
C MET A 65 12.12 -18.35 0.27
N ILE A 66 11.69 -17.18 -0.22
CA ILE A 66 10.37 -16.63 0.13
C ILE A 66 9.22 -17.34 -0.60
N GLY A 67 9.52 -18.05 -1.68
CA GLY A 67 8.59 -18.82 -2.51
C GLY A 67 7.79 -19.89 -1.76
N SER A 68 8.35 -20.39 -0.66
CA SER A 68 7.72 -21.40 0.21
C SER A 68 6.75 -20.80 1.24
N LEU A 69 6.77 -19.47 1.42
CA LEU A 69 5.89 -18.80 2.36
C LEU A 69 4.46 -18.84 1.82
N GLN A 70 3.56 -19.38 2.64
CA GLN A 70 2.13 -19.39 2.35
C GLN A 70 1.53 -18.01 2.61
N TYR A 71 1.82 -17.07 1.71
CA TYR A 71 1.14 -15.79 1.68
C TYR A 71 -0.24 -15.91 1.03
N ARG A 72 -1.09 -14.93 1.36
CA ARG A 72 -2.39 -14.74 0.74
C ARG A 72 -2.25 -14.65 -0.79
N LYS A 73 -3.20 -15.26 -1.51
CA LYS A 73 -3.33 -15.11 -2.96
C LYS A 73 -3.98 -13.76 -3.27
N LEU A 74 -3.51 -13.08 -4.29
CA LEU A 74 -4.03 -11.76 -4.70
C LEU A 74 -4.86 -11.91 -5.97
N ASP A 75 -6.05 -11.31 -5.98
CA ASP A 75 -6.75 -11.04 -7.23
C ASP A 75 -6.12 -9.83 -7.95
N PHE A 76 -6.70 -9.42 -9.07
CA PHE A 76 -6.18 -8.30 -9.84
C PHE A 76 -6.27 -6.96 -9.10
N GLU A 77 -7.34 -6.70 -8.36
CA GLU A 77 -7.49 -5.42 -7.64
C GLU A 77 -6.49 -5.32 -6.49
N GLU A 78 -6.31 -6.42 -5.77
CA GLU A 78 -5.32 -6.51 -4.69
C GLU A 78 -3.90 -6.44 -5.22
N PHE A 79 -3.62 -7.04 -6.37
CA PHE A 79 -2.34 -6.88 -7.06
C PHE A 79 -2.10 -5.42 -7.45
N CYS A 80 -3.08 -4.72 -8.02
CA CYS A 80 -2.93 -3.31 -8.38
C CYS A 80 -2.59 -2.47 -7.15
N ALA A 81 -3.32 -2.64 -6.06
CA ALA A 81 -3.06 -1.94 -4.80
C ALA A 81 -1.68 -2.25 -4.21
N ALA A 82 -1.16 -3.47 -4.40
CA ALA A 82 0.19 -3.85 -3.97
C ALA A 82 1.30 -3.36 -4.92
N ALA A 83 1.01 -3.19 -6.20
CA ALA A 83 1.98 -2.85 -7.25
C ALA A 83 2.17 -1.33 -7.43
N ILE A 84 1.23 -0.51 -6.98
CA ILE A 84 1.36 0.95 -7.07
C ILE A 84 2.47 1.47 -6.14
N SER A 85 3.24 2.44 -6.65
CA SER A 85 4.13 3.25 -5.82
C SER A 85 3.49 4.60 -5.57
N VAL A 86 3.11 4.87 -4.33
CA VAL A 86 2.55 6.17 -3.93
C VAL A 86 3.52 7.28 -4.28
N HIS A 87 4.81 7.09 -4.00
CA HIS A 87 5.86 8.05 -4.34
C HIS A 87 5.93 8.40 -5.83
N GLN A 88 5.73 7.42 -6.72
CA GLN A 88 5.71 7.69 -8.17
C GLN A 88 4.44 8.46 -8.57
N LEU A 89 3.29 8.15 -7.97
CA LEU A 89 2.03 8.85 -8.24
C LEU A 89 2.07 10.30 -7.72
N GLU A 90 2.72 10.54 -6.58
CA GLU A 90 2.94 11.88 -6.03
C GLU A 90 3.79 12.77 -6.93
N GLY A 91 4.72 12.17 -7.67
CA GLY A 91 5.55 12.90 -8.63
C GLY A 91 4.83 13.35 -9.90
N MET A 92 3.54 13.00 -10.06
CA MET A 92 2.72 13.40 -11.20
C MET A 92 1.96 14.69 -10.91
N ASP A 93 1.76 15.53 -11.93
CA ASP A 93 0.95 16.76 -11.83
C ASP A 93 -0.51 16.48 -11.44
N THR A 94 -0.98 15.24 -11.60
CA THR A 94 -2.35 14.81 -11.28
C THR A 94 -2.52 14.26 -9.86
N TRP A 95 -1.48 14.26 -9.02
CA TRP A 95 -1.53 13.67 -7.67
C TRP A 95 -2.73 14.14 -6.84
N GLU A 96 -2.98 15.45 -6.78
CA GLU A 96 -4.09 15.99 -5.98
C GLU A 96 -5.44 15.42 -6.44
N GLN A 97 -5.65 15.32 -7.75
CA GLN A 97 -6.86 14.74 -8.33
C GLN A 97 -6.99 13.26 -7.97
N HIS A 98 -5.91 12.48 -8.07
CA HIS A 98 -5.88 11.07 -7.67
C HIS A 98 -6.18 10.91 -6.18
N ALA A 99 -5.52 11.66 -5.31
CA ALA A 99 -5.70 11.58 -3.86
C ALA A 99 -7.14 11.92 -3.45
N ARG A 100 -7.70 13.03 -3.98
CA ARG A 100 -9.08 13.45 -3.73
C ARG A 100 -10.08 12.38 -4.19
N ARG A 101 -9.94 11.90 -5.42
CA ARG A 101 -10.83 10.90 -5.98
C ARG A 101 -10.75 9.57 -5.22
N ALA A 102 -9.55 9.17 -4.82
CA ALA A 102 -9.34 7.98 -4.01
C ALA A 102 -10.02 8.12 -2.64
N TYR A 103 -9.91 9.29 -2.01
CA TYR A 103 -10.59 9.54 -0.75
C TYR A 103 -12.11 9.52 -0.88
N GLU A 104 -12.70 10.03 -1.96
CA GLU A 104 -14.16 9.92 -2.20
C GLU A 104 -14.61 8.45 -2.30
N LEU A 105 -13.85 7.62 -3.01
CA LEU A 105 -14.11 6.19 -3.12
C LEU A 105 -13.97 5.49 -1.76
N PHE A 106 -12.90 5.82 -1.03
CA PHE A 106 -12.67 5.31 0.31
C PHE A 106 -13.78 5.73 1.28
N GLU A 107 -14.21 7.00 1.24
CA GLU A 107 -15.27 7.54 2.10
C GLU A 107 -16.56 6.75 1.96
N LYS A 108 -16.89 6.34 0.73
CA LYS A 108 -18.09 5.57 0.41
C LYS A 108 -17.98 4.10 0.81
N ASP A 109 -16.87 3.47 0.49
CA ASP A 109 -16.79 1.99 0.49
C ASP A 109 -15.98 1.42 1.68
N GLY A 110 -15.15 2.23 2.33
CA GLY A 110 -14.16 1.74 3.31
C GLY A 110 -13.93 2.62 4.54
N ASN A 111 -14.36 3.88 4.55
CA ASN A 111 -14.15 4.78 5.68
C ASN A 111 -15.20 4.55 6.76
N ARG A 112 -14.83 3.67 7.70
CA ARG A 112 -15.59 3.38 8.91
C ARG A 112 -15.01 4.16 10.09
N PRO A 113 -15.82 4.44 11.13
CA PRO A 113 -15.29 4.96 12.37
C PRO A 113 -14.15 4.07 12.89
N ILE A 114 -13.06 4.67 13.34
CA ILE A 114 -11.86 3.98 13.80
C ILE A 114 -11.40 4.56 15.14
N MET A 115 -10.99 3.69 16.05
CA MET A 115 -10.38 4.11 17.31
C MET A 115 -8.92 4.48 17.08
N ILE A 116 -8.42 5.50 17.80
CA ILE A 116 -7.02 5.95 17.70
C ILE A 116 -6.05 4.80 17.96
N GLU A 117 -6.37 3.91 18.89
CA GLU A 117 -5.57 2.75 19.26
C GLU A 117 -5.52 1.71 18.13
N GLU A 118 -6.63 1.50 17.39
CA GLU A 118 -6.66 0.63 16.21
C GLU A 118 -5.77 1.20 15.11
N LEU A 119 -5.88 2.51 14.86
CA LEU A 119 -5.04 3.20 13.88
C LEU A 119 -3.55 3.16 14.26
N ALA A 120 -3.23 3.36 15.54
CA ALA A 120 -1.86 3.30 16.03
C ALA A 120 -1.24 1.90 15.90
N SER A 121 -2.01 0.85 16.19
CA SER A 121 -1.60 -0.55 16.02
C SER A 121 -1.34 -0.89 14.56
N GLU A 122 -2.23 -0.49 13.65
CA GLU A 122 -2.04 -0.67 12.20
C GLU A 122 -0.82 0.10 11.66
N LEU A 123 -0.49 1.23 12.27
CA LEU A 123 0.72 2.01 12.00
C LEU A 123 1.97 1.46 12.71
N GLY A 124 1.87 0.41 13.52
CA GLY A 124 3.00 -0.14 14.28
C GLY A 124 3.65 0.87 15.23
N LEU A 125 2.90 1.85 15.74
CA LEU A 125 3.42 2.86 16.66
C LEU A 125 3.73 2.23 18.01
N SER A 126 4.89 2.59 18.58
CA SER A 126 5.26 2.17 19.93
C SER A 126 4.27 2.72 20.97
N PRO A 127 3.95 1.97 22.04
CA PRO A 127 3.13 2.46 23.15
C PRO A 127 3.67 3.74 23.82
N SER A 128 4.95 4.06 23.63
CA SER A 128 5.58 5.28 24.13
C SER A 128 5.24 6.54 23.34
N VAL A 129 4.65 6.41 22.15
CA VAL A 129 4.24 7.54 21.31
C VAL A 129 2.93 8.11 21.86
N PRO A 130 2.79 9.44 22.04
CA PRO A 130 1.52 10.06 22.41
C PRO A 130 0.56 10.05 21.21
N VAL A 131 -0.01 8.88 20.90
CA VAL A 131 -0.83 8.63 19.70
C VAL A 131 -2.01 9.58 19.57
N HIS A 132 -2.60 9.99 20.69
CA HIS A 132 -3.70 10.94 20.72
C HIS A 132 -3.30 12.34 20.22
N VAL A 133 -2.04 12.77 20.41
CA VAL A 133 -1.52 14.04 19.88
C VAL A 133 -1.14 13.88 18.42
N VAL A 134 -0.46 12.78 18.10
CA VAL A 134 0.10 12.52 16.77
C VAL A 134 -0.98 12.27 15.70
N LEU A 135 -2.08 11.62 16.10
CA LEU A 135 -3.15 11.21 15.19
C LEU A 135 -4.43 12.05 15.36
N GLN A 136 -4.41 13.10 16.17
CA GLN A 136 -5.60 13.91 16.48
C GLN A 136 -6.32 14.39 15.23
N ASP A 137 -5.56 14.96 14.28
CA ASP A 137 -6.11 15.55 13.04
C ASP A 137 -6.40 14.51 11.94
N TRP A 138 -6.03 13.25 12.19
CA TRP A 138 -6.25 12.17 11.22
C TRP A 138 -7.66 11.62 11.32
N ILE A 139 -8.35 11.83 12.43
CA ILE A 139 -9.70 11.33 12.69
C ILE A 139 -10.64 12.52 12.88
N ARG A 140 -11.75 12.52 12.16
CA ARG A 140 -12.77 13.58 12.24
C ARG A 140 -13.53 13.47 13.55
N HIS A 141 -13.60 14.55 14.31
CA HIS A 141 -14.38 14.62 15.55
C HIS A 141 -15.88 14.38 15.35
N ALA A 142 -16.42 14.69 14.16
CA ALA A 142 -17.86 14.61 13.88
C ALA A 142 -18.38 13.16 13.84
N ASP A 143 -17.59 12.23 13.32
CA ASP A 143 -18.05 10.86 13.04
C ASP A 143 -17.00 9.76 13.33
N GLY A 144 -15.83 10.13 13.85
CA GLY A 144 -14.76 9.19 14.19
C GLY A 144 -14.11 8.52 12.98
N LYS A 145 -14.39 9.00 11.75
CA LYS A 145 -13.82 8.46 10.52
C LYS A 145 -12.50 9.13 10.16
N LEU A 146 -11.72 8.49 9.30
CA LEU A 146 -10.45 9.05 8.85
C LEU A 146 -10.70 10.33 8.01
N SER A 147 -9.98 11.40 8.32
CA SER A 147 -9.98 12.64 7.54
C SER A 147 -9.22 12.47 6.23
N PHE A 148 -9.39 13.40 5.28
CA PHE A 148 -8.59 13.39 4.05
C PHE A 148 -7.08 13.50 4.36
N LEU A 149 -6.72 14.30 5.37
CA LEU A 149 -5.35 14.40 5.85
C LEU A 149 -4.85 13.04 6.36
N GLY A 150 -5.63 12.37 7.21
CA GLY A 150 -5.30 11.03 7.71
C GLY A 150 -5.13 10.02 6.58
N PHE A 151 -6.01 10.07 5.56
CA PHE A 151 -5.95 9.21 4.38
C PHE A 151 -4.65 9.39 3.58
N VAL A 152 -4.27 10.64 3.28
CA VAL A 152 -3.02 10.94 2.57
C VAL A 152 -1.82 10.49 3.40
N ARG A 153 -1.84 10.71 4.72
CA ARG A 153 -0.77 10.23 5.60
C ARG A 153 -0.67 8.71 5.64
N LEU A 154 -1.79 7.99 5.60
CA LEU A 154 -1.81 6.52 5.47
C LEU A 154 -1.24 6.04 4.15
N LEU A 155 -1.51 6.72 3.02
CA LEU A 155 -0.96 6.36 1.72
C LEU A 155 0.57 6.37 1.71
N HIS A 156 1.19 7.33 2.40
CA HIS A 156 2.65 7.45 2.47
C HIS A 156 3.26 6.43 3.44
N GLY A 157 2.41 5.75 4.22
CA GLY A 157 2.79 4.87 5.31
C GLY A 157 3.53 5.58 6.44
N VAL A 158 3.76 4.82 7.50
CA VAL A 158 4.78 5.10 8.52
C VAL A 158 6.16 4.86 7.91
N SER A 159 6.65 5.79 7.06
CA SER A 159 8.10 5.83 6.88
C SER A 159 8.71 6.16 8.24
N SER A 160 9.58 5.30 8.80
CA SER A 160 10.26 5.56 10.08
C SER A 160 10.96 6.93 10.13
N ARG A 161 11.21 7.54 8.96
CA ARG A 161 11.79 8.89 8.81
C ARG A 161 10.81 10.01 9.17
N THR A 162 9.50 9.83 9.01
CA THR A 162 8.50 10.89 9.24
C THR A 162 8.32 11.18 10.74
N PHE A 163 8.47 10.17 11.59
CA PHE A 163 8.35 10.31 13.05
C PHE A 163 9.64 10.77 13.74
N GLN A 164 10.81 10.52 13.14
CA GLN A 164 12.08 11.06 13.65
C GLN A 164 12.12 12.60 13.58
N LYS A 165 11.46 13.22 12.60
CA LYS A 165 11.42 14.68 12.48
C LYS A 165 10.64 15.38 13.61
N VAL A 166 9.65 14.70 14.20
CA VAL A 166 8.88 15.23 15.35
C VAL A 166 9.74 15.24 16.62
N GLN A 167 10.70 14.34 16.73
CA GLN A 167 11.57 14.23 17.91
C GLN A 167 12.75 15.22 17.91
N ILE A 168 13.15 15.70 16.73
CA ILE A 168 14.27 16.66 16.57
C ILE A 168 13.78 18.12 16.75
N GLY A 169 12.48 18.38 16.61
CA GLY A 169 11.90 19.72 16.75
C GLY A 169 11.53 20.14 18.19
N ALA A 170 11.65 19.25 19.18
CA ALA A 170 11.29 19.52 20.58
C ALA A 170 12.49 19.96 21.46
N GLN A 171 13.63 20.25 20.84
CA GLN A 171 14.82 20.79 21.51
C GLN A 171 15.36 22.00 20.76
N GLN A 172 14.61 23.10 20.75
CA GLN A 172 15.15 24.47 20.63
C GLN A 172 14.31 25.42 21.46
#